data_AF-A0A7S1K8A6-F1
#
_entry.id   AF-A0A7S1K8A6-F1
#
_cell.length_a   1.000
_cell.length_b   1.000
_cell.length_c   1.000
_cell.angle_alpha   90.00
_cell.angle_beta   90.00
_cell.angle_gamma   90.00
#
_symmetry.space_group_name_H-M   'P 1'
#
loop_
_entity.id
_entity.type
_entity.pdbx_description
1 polymer ?
#
loop_
_entity_poly.entity_id
_entity_poly.type
_entity_poly.pdbx_seq_one_letter_code
_entity_poly.pdbx_strand_id
1 'polypeptide(L)'
;MMEGAASLPAEEGPTASSPGGALPRGWMSSDVVDMTWVEDNQVIYNHQRPNDPTVRLFEGIIRRTIKSGAQVTQLIQHGADPSSLRELELRGSEAGTVHAYSPLTLVIDNMTNGGVPSVWAKGGTTDEAPIALSTWPTPEVQEAVM
;
A
#
# COMPACT_ATOMS: atom_id res chain seq x y z
N MET A 1 -41.74 42.20 23.77
CA MET A 1 -41.37 40.89 24.35
C MET A 1 -41.98 39.83 23.44
N MET A 2 -41.30 38.92 22.77
CA MET A 2 -39.90 38.51 22.69
C MET A 2 -39.65 38.05 21.24
N GLU A 3 -38.45 38.33 20.73
CA GLU A 3 -37.86 37.72 19.54
C GLU A 3 -37.56 36.23 19.78
N GLY A 4 -37.54 35.44 18.71
CA GLY A 4 -37.17 34.04 18.74
C GLY A 4 -36.89 33.50 17.34
N ALA A 5 -35.89 34.07 16.66
CA ALA A 5 -35.34 33.50 15.45
C ALA A 5 -34.46 32.29 15.82
N ALA A 6 -34.85 31.09 15.40
CA ALA A 6 -34.04 29.90 15.53
C ALA A 6 -32.92 29.92 14.47
N SER A 7 -31.70 30.23 14.89
CA SER A 7 -30.48 30.02 14.09
C SER A 7 -30.20 28.52 13.97
N LEU A 8 -30.15 28.02 12.74
CA LEU A 8 -29.54 26.73 12.41
C LEU A 8 -28.00 26.88 12.51
N PRO A 9 -27.27 25.96 13.17
CA PRO A 9 -25.82 25.97 13.11
C PRO A 9 -25.35 25.59 11.70
N ALA A 10 -24.31 26.29 11.24
CA ALA A 10 -23.63 26.03 10.00
C ALA A 10 -23.11 24.59 9.96
N GLU A 11 -23.41 23.87 8.88
CA GLU A 11 -22.78 22.60 8.56
C GLU A 11 -21.30 22.85 8.33
N GLU A 12 -20.48 22.47 9.31
CA GLU A 12 -19.04 22.34 9.12
C GLU A 12 -18.82 21.27 8.03
N GLY A 13 -18.28 21.70 6.89
CA GLY A 13 -17.83 20.81 5.83
C GLY A 13 -16.86 19.75 6.38
N PRO A 14 -16.73 18.59 5.71
CA PRO A 14 -15.95 17.48 6.22
C PRO A 14 -14.52 17.93 6.49
N THR A 15 -14.18 17.94 7.77
CA THR A 15 -12.84 18.16 8.29
C THR A 15 -11.90 17.19 7.59
N ALA A 16 -10.94 17.73 6.84
CA ALA A 16 -9.77 16.99 6.40
C ALA A 16 -9.03 16.48 7.65
N SER A 17 -9.27 15.22 8.02
CA SER A 17 -8.55 14.58 9.12
C SER A 17 -7.14 14.23 8.67
N SER A 18 -6.19 14.97 9.23
CA SER A 18 -4.74 14.75 9.14
C SER A 18 -4.28 13.46 9.85
N PRO A 19 -3.04 13.01 9.60
CA PRO A 19 -2.65 11.60 9.46
C PRO A 19 -2.16 10.96 10.76
N GLY A 20 -2.41 9.66 10.92
CA GLY A 20 -1.87 8.85 12.03
C GLY A 20 -2.91 8.20 12.95
N GLY A 21 -4.10 7.86 12.43
CA GLY A 21 -5.07 7.05 13.18
C GLY A 21 -4.55 5.63 13.42
N ALA A 22 -4.93 5.03 14.55
CA ALA A 22 -4.74 3.60 14.76
C ALA A 22 -5.40 2.80 13.62
N LEU A 23 -4.72 1.78 13.11
CA LEU A 23 -5.24 0.95 12.02
C LEU A 23 -6.60 0.33 12.42
N PRO A 24 -7.54 0.14 11.47
CA PRO A 24 -8.77 -0.57 11.75
C PRO A 24 -8.46 -1.98 12.29
N ARG A 25 -9.35 -2.51 13.13
CA ARG A 25 -9.13 -3.81 13.76
C ARG A 25 -8.86 -4.89 12.70
N GLY A 26 -7.77 -5.65 12.89
CA GLY A 26 -7.37 -6.74 12.00
C GLY A 26 -6.51 -6.31 10.81
N TRP A 27 -6.35 -5.01 10.56
CA TRP A 27 -5.43 -4.51 9.54
C TRP A 27 -3.99 -4.53 10.02
N MET A 28 -3.09 -4.83 9.09
CA MET A 28 -1.66 -4.86 9.32
C MET A 28 -0.99 -3.68 8.61
N SER A 29 0.08 -3.15 9.21
CA SER A 29 0.93 -2.16 8.54
C SER A 29 1.64 -2.80 7.35
N SER A 30 1.86 -2.04 6.29
CA SER A 30 2.76 -2.43 5.21
C SER A 30 4.20 -2.74 5.67
N ASP A 31 4.61 -2.26 6.85
CA ASP A 31 5.97 -2.48 7.36
C ASP A 31 6.27 -3.92 7.79
N VAL A 32 5.22 -4.70 8.08
CA VAL A 32 5.34 -6.11 8.49
C VAL A 32 5.15 -7.09 7.33
N VAL A 33 5.06 -6.57 6.11
CA VAL A 33 4.89 -7.36 4.89
C VAL A 33 6.25 -7.57 4.23
N ASP A 34 6.52 -8.82 3.86
CA ASP A 34 7.59 -9.19 2.93
C ASP A 34 6.96 -9.51 1.56
N MET A 35 7.77 -9.41 0.51
CA MET A 35 7.32 -9.75 -0.84
C MET A 35 8.01 -11.01 -1.31
N THR A 36 7.22 -11.91 -1.89
CA THR A 36 7.71 -13.18 -2.39
C THR A 36 7.37 -13.38 -3.86
N TRP A 37 8.14 -14.25 -4.50
CA TRP A 37 7.84 -14.75 -5.84
C TRP A 37 8.47 -16.13 -5.99
N VAL A 38 7.98 -16.89 -6.98
CA VAL A 38 8.55 -18.19 -7.32
C VAL A 38 9.49 -18.05 -8.50
N GLU A 39 10.73 -18.52 -8.33
CA GLU A 39 11.75 -18.60 -9.37
C GLU A 39 12.42 -19.97 -9.24
N ASP A 40 12.54 -20.72 -10.34
CA ASP A 40 13.12 -22.07 -10.36
C ASP A 40 12.54 -23.01 -9.27
N ASN A 41 11.22 -22.94 -9.06
CA ASN A 41 10.50 -23.72 -8.05
C ASN A 41 10.95 -23.46 -6.61
N GLN A 42 11.54 -22.28 -6.35
CA GLN A 42 11.88 -21.79 -5.03
C GLN A 42 11.18 -20.48 -4.74
N VAL A 43 10.75 -20.31 -3.48
CA VAL A 43 10.22 -19.03 -2.99
C VAL A 43 11.40 -18.12 -2.68
N ILE A 44 11.45 -17.00 -3.37
CA ILE A 44 12.43 -15.94 -3.16
C ILE A 44 11.77 -14.80 -2.40
N TYR A 45 12.47 -14.26 -1.41
CA TYR A 45 12.03 -13.11 -0.62
C TYR A 45 12.76 -11.84 -1.06
N ASN A 46 12.10 -10.69 -0.99
CA ASN A 46 12.68 -9.38 -1.32
C ASN A 46 14.02 -9.11 -0.64
N HIS A 47 14.14 -9.42 0.66
CA HIS A 47 15.36 -9.20 1.43
C HIS A 47 16.56 -10.02 0.95
N GLN A 48 16.34 -11.08 0.15
CA GLN A 48 17.40 -11.88 -0.46
C GLN A 48 17.97 -11.21 -1.72
N ARG A 49 17.23 -10.27 -2.34
CA ARG A 49 17.67 -9.53 -3.53
C ARG A 49 17.46 -8.00 -3.38
N PRO A 50 18.08 -7.35 -2.39
CA PRO A 50 17.84 -5.93 -2.10
C PRO A 50 18.32 -4.99 -3.22
N ASN A 51 19.22 -5.44 -4.08
CA ASN A 51 19.75 -4.67 -5.20
C ASN A 51 18.98 -4.89 -6.51
N ASP A 52 18.03 -5.82 -6.54
CA ASP A 52 17.20 -6.06 -7.71
C ASP A 52 16.34 -4.82 -8.00
N PRO A 53 16.41 -4.23 -9.20
CA PRO A 53 15.67 -3.02 -9.54
C PRO A 53 14.15 -3.18 -9.39
N THR A 54 13.60 -4.37 -9.66
CA THR A 54 12.19 -4.69 -9.49
C THR A 54 11.83 -4.73 -8.00
N VAL A 55 12.66 -5.37 -7.17
CA VAL A 55 12.47 -5.34 -5.70
C VAL A 55 12.47 -3.90 -5.18
N ARG A 56 13.40 -3.07 -5.63
CA ARG A 56 13.49 -1.66 -5.24
C ARG A 56 12.28 -0.84 -5.69
N LEU A 57 11.74 -1.13 -6.89
CA LEU A 57 10.51 -0.50 -7.38
C LEU A 57 9.33 -0.83 -6.47
N PHE A 58 9.12 -2.12 -6.18
CA PHE A 58 8.04 -2.56 -5.31
C PHE A 58 8.17 -2.02 -3.88
N GLU A 59 9.34 -2.14 -3.24
CA GLU A 59 9.56 -1.57 -1.90
C GLU A 59 9.32 -0.06 -1.88
N GLY A 60 9.76 0.62 -2.94
CA GLY A 60 9.55 2.04 -3.14
C GLY A 60 8.08 2.44 -3.18
N ILE A 61 7.25 1.63 -3.83
CA ILE A 61 5.80 1.83 -3.94
C ILE A 61 5.07 1.49 -2.64
N ILE A 62 5.33 0.33 -2.05
CA ILE A 62 4.65 -0.14 -0.82
C ILE A 62 4.97 0.78 0.36
N ARG A 63 6.24 1.16 0.51
CA ARG A 63 6.69 2.06 1.59
C ARG A 63 6.52 3.54 1.23
N ARG A 64 5.98 3.84 0.05
CA ARG A 64 5.78 5.20 -0.48
C ARG A 64 7.06 6.05 -0.42
N THR A 65 8.23 5.45 -0.66
CA THR A 65 9.54 6.15 -0.62
C THR A 65 9.95 6.72 -1.96
N ILE A 66 9.37 6.23 -3.06
CA ILE A 66 9.44 6.92 -4.36
C ILE A 66 8.69 8.25 -4.24
N LYS A 67 9.19 9.32 -4.85
CA LYS A 67 8.65 10.68 -4.76
C LYS A 67 8.44 11.35 -6.12
N SER A 68 8.82 10.68 -7.22
CA SER A 68 8.62 11.19 -8.57
C SER A 68 8.66 10.09 -9.62
N GLY A 69 8.02 10.33 -10.77
CA GLY A 69 8.10 9.46 -11.94
C GLY A 69 9.50 9.30 -12.53
N ALA A 70 10.39 10.28 -12.30
CA ALA A 70 11.78 10.18 -12.71
C ALA A 70 12.53 9.04 -11.99
N GLN A 71 12.23 8.81 -10.70
CA GLN A 71 12.80 7.69 -9.95
C GLN A 71 12.28 6.34 -10.47
N VAL A 72 11.00 6.25 -10.84
CA VAL A 72 10.42 5.04 -11.47
C VAL A 72 11.09 4.78 -12.81
N THR A 73 11.18 5.81 -13.66
CA THR A 73 11.83 5.73 -14.98
C THR A 73 13.28 5.26 -14.83
N GLN A 74 14.01 5.79 -13.85
CA GLN A 74 15.38 5.37 -13.58
C GLN A 74 15.46 3.89 -13.18
N LEU A 75 14.56 3.40 -12.32
CA LEU A 75 14.52 1.98 -11.94
C LEU A 75 14.22 1.08 -13.14
N ILE A 76 13.27 1.45 -13.99
CA ILE A 76 12.94 0.72 -15.22
C ILE A 76 14.14 0.71 -16.19
N GLN A 77 14.83 1.84 -16.36
CA GLN A 77 16.07 1.92 -17.15
C GLN A 77 17.20 1.04 -16.59
N HIS A 78 17.21 0.80 -15.27
CA HIS A 78 18.13 -0.15 -14.64
C HIS A 78 17.65 -1.60 -14.70
N GLY A 79 16.52 -1.89 -15.35
CA GLY A 79 16.00 -3.24 -15.57
C GLY A 79 14.88 -3.66 -14.61
N ALA A 80 14.23 -2.72 -13.92
CA ALA A 80 13.04 -3.04 -13.15
C ALA A 80 11.90 -3.45 -14.10
N ASP A 81 11.21 -4.54 -13.78
CA ASP A 81 10.06 -5.02 -14.53
C ASP A 81 8.75 -4.50 -13.91
N PRO A 82 8.08 -3.49 -14.51
CA PRO A 82 6.83 -2.94 -14.00
C PRO A 82 5.63 -3.89 -14.19
N SER A 83 5.81 -5.01 -14.90
CA SER A 83 4.78 -6.03 -15.12
C SER A 83 4.92 -7.25 -14.21
N SER A 84 6.01 -7.33 -13.45
CA SER A 84 6.27 -8.43 -12.52
C SER A 84 5.16 -8.52 -11.47
N LEU A 85 4.81 -9.75 -11.07
CA LEU A 85 3.89 -10.00 -9.98
C LEU A 85 4.66 -10.42 -8.73
N ARG A 86 4.32 -9.82 -7.59
CA ARG A 86 4.86 -10.19 -6.29
C ARG A 86 3.73 -10.54 -5.34
N GLU A 87 3.92 -11.62 -4.61
CA GLU A 87 3.04 -12.02 -3.53
C GLU A 87 3.35 -11.20 -2.28
N LEU A 88 2.33 -10.85 -1.51
CA LEU A 88 2.51 -10.20 -0.22
C LEU A 88 2.30 -11.22 0.91
N GLU A 89 3.23 -11.23 1.86
CA GLU A 89 3.22 -12.16 2.98
C GLU A 89 3.50 -11.42 4.28
N LEU A 90 2.72 -11.71 5.34
CA LEU A 90 3.10 -11.27 6.68
C LEU A 90 4.36 -12.01 7.13
N ARG A 91 5.36 -11.27 7.63
CA ARG A 91 6.63 -11.87 8.06
C ARG A 91 6.41 -13.02 9.05
N GLY A 92 6.91 -14.20 8.68
CA GLY A 92 6.78 -15.43 9.48
C GLY A 92 5.49 -16.24 9.19
N SER A 93 4.80 -15.98 8.08
CA SER A 93 3.59 -16.71 7.70
C SER A 93 3.92 -18.00 6.95
N GLU A 94 3.63 -19.15 7.56
CA GLU A 94 3.95 -20.45 6.96
C GLU A 94 2.87 -20.98 6.02
N ALA A 95 1.63 -20.52 6.17
CA ALA A 95 0.46 -20.94 5.38
C ALA A 95 -0.43 -19.72 5.06
N GLY A 96 -1.48 -19.94 4.26
CA GLY A 96 -2.49 -18.93 3.97
C GLY A 96 -2.84 -18.78 2.49
N THR A 97 -3.83 -17.95 2.19
CA THR A 97 -4.20 -17.57 0.83
C THR A 97 -3.18 -16.58 0.26
N VAL A 98 -2.72 -16.87 -0.96
CA VAL A 98 -1.70 -16.08 -1.66
C VAL A 98 -2.37 -15.07 -2.60
N HIS A 99 -1.94 -13.81 -2.50
CA HIS A 99 -2.34 -12.73 -3.41
C HIS A 99 -1.12 -12.12 -4.07
N ALA A 100 -1.13 -12.05 -5.40
CA ALA A 100 -0.05 -11.47 -6.18
C ALA A 100 -0.49 -10.15 -6.81
N TYR A 101 0.38 -9.14 -6.74
CA TYR A 101 0.12 -7.79 -7.20
C TYR A 101 1.19 -7.32 -8.18
N SER A 102 0.79 -6.55 -9.17
CA SER A 102 1.70 -5.75 -9.97
C SER A 102 2.04 -4.44 -9.23
N PRO A 103 3.16 -3.76 -9.57
CA PRO A 103 3.48 -2.43 -9.07
C PRO A 103 2.32 -1.46 -9.22
N LEU A 104 1.69 -1.45 -10.41
CA LEU A 104 0.60 -0.55 -10.75
C LEU A 104 -0.59 -0.67 -9.80
N THR A 105 -0.99 -1.89 -9.44
CA THR A 105 -2.08 -2.10 -8.47
C THR A 105 -1.75 -1.52 -7.10
N LEU A 106 -0.48 -1.64 -6.67
CA LEU A 106 -0.01 -1.14 -5.37
C LEU A 106 0.24 0.38 -5.37
N VAL A 107 0.37 1.02 -6.53
CA VAL A 107 0.47 2.48 -6.64
C VAL A 107 -0.83 3.15 -6.24
N ILE A 108 -1.99 2.55 -6.48
CA ILE A 108 -3.26 3.22 -6.23
C ILE A 108 -3.55 3.30 -4.73
N ASP A 109 -3.82 4.50 -4.22
CA ASP A 109 -4.22 4.68 -2.83
C ASP A 109 -5.60 4.07 -2.53
N ASN A 110 -5.72 3.45 -1.36
CA ASN A 110 -7.01 3.01 -0.86
C ASN A 110 -7.83 4.21 -0.36
N MET A 111 -8.70 4.74 -1.21
CA MET A 111 -9.57 5.88 -0.89
C MET A 111 -10.70 5.55 0.10
N THR A 112 -10.84 4.30 0.55
CA THR A 112 -11.89 3.90 1.51
C THR A 112 -11.49 4.12 2.97
N ASN A 113 -10.29 4.64 3.23
CA ASN A 113 -9.75 4.89 4.57
C ASN A 113 -9.89 3.67 5.51
N GLY A 114 -9.61 2.48 4.99
CA GLY A 114 -9.70 1.24 5.76
C GLY A 114 -11.12 0.67 5.92
N GLY A 115 -12.13 1.26 5.27
CA GLY A 115 -13.50 0.73 5.26
C GLY A 115 -13.64 -0.53 4.42
N VAL A 116 -12.87 -0.65 3.32
CA VAL A 116 -12.83 -1.84 2.47
C VAL A 116 -11.37 -2.18 2.16
N PRO A 117 -10.91 -3.41 2.42
CA PRO A 117 -9.58 -3.85 2.00
C PRO A 117 -9.43 -3.88 0.48
N SER A 118 -8.34 -3.29 -0.03
CA SER A 118 -7.94 -3.37 -1.43
C SER A 118 -6.68 -4.24 -1.64
N VAL A 119 -5.90 -4.45 -0.58
CA VAL A 119 -4.65 -5.21 -0.59
C VAL A 119 -4.67 -6.19 0.57
N TRP A 120 -4.30 -7.43 0.28
CA TRP A 120 -4.26 -8.56 1.20
C TRP A 120 -2.86 -9.16 1.18
N ALA A 121 -2.41 -9.64 2.33
CA ALA A 121 -1.22 -10.47 2.43
C ALA A 121 -1.61 -11.85 2.93
N LYS A 122 -0.83 -12.87 2.53
CA LYS A 122 -0.86 -14.18 3.14
C LYS A 122 -0.65 -14.03 4.66
N GLY A 123 -1.61 -14.57 5.42
CA GLY A 123 -1.70 -14.36 6.87
C GLY A 123 -1.21 -15.57 7.66
N GLY A 124 -0.65 -15.33 8.85
CA GLY A 124 -0.17 -16.40 9.72
C GLY A 124 -1.31 -17.08 10.48
N THR A 125 -1.88 -16.39 11.48
CA THR A 125 -2.96 -16.95 12.32
C THR A 125 -4.34 -16.89 11.66
N THR A 126 -4.52 -15.97 10.71
CA THR A 126 -5.66 -15.92 9.79
C THR A 126 -5.17 -16.32 8.40
N ASP A 127 -6.05 -16.85 7.55
CA ASP A 127 -5.67 -17.29 6.20
C ASP A 127 -5.08 -16.16 5.34
N GLU A 128 -5.57 -14.94 5.56
CA GLU A 128 -5.10 -13.71 4.96
C GLU A 128 -5.29 -12.53 5.92
N ALA A 129 -4.60 -11.42 5.66
CA ALA A 129 -4.75 -10.19 6.43
C ALA A 129 -4.80 -8.95 5.52
N PRO A 130 -5.71 -7.99 5.79
CA PRO A 130 -5.78 -6.76 5.03
C PRO A 130 -4.59 -5.85 5.37
N ILE A 131 -3.97 -5.28 4.33
CA ILE A 131 -2.79 -4.42 4.47
C ILE A 131 -3.19 -2.96 4.31
N ALA A 132 -2.81 -2.15 5.30
CA ALA A 132 -2.90 -0.70 5.23
C ALA A 132 -1.64 -0.18 4.53
N LEU A 133 -1.78 0.16 3.25
CA LEU A 133 -0.77 0.96 2.56
C LEU A 133 -0.90 2.43 2.99
N SER A 134 0.23 3.09 3.21
CA SER A 134 0.24 4.54 3.40
C SER A 134 -0.23 5.24 2.12
N THR A 135 -0.92 6.36 2.25
CA THR A 135 -1.28 7.18 1.08
C THR A 135 -0.07 7.89 0.52
N TRP A 136 -0.10 8.25 -0.77
CA TRP A 136 0.89 9.15 -1.33
C TRP A 136 0.84 10.52 -0.65
N PRO A 137 1.97 11.25 -0.56
CA PRO A 137 1.98 12.59 0.00
C PRO A 137 1.06 13.56 -0.74
N THR A 138 0.93 13.41 -2.06
CA THR A 138 -0.01 14.17 -2.89
C THR A 138 -0.52 13.31 -4.06
N PRO A 139 -1.70 13.62 -4.62
CA PRO A 139 -2.22 12.95 -5.83
C PRO A 139 -1.29 13.04 -7.04
N GLU A 140 -0.58 14.16 -7.20
CA GLU A 140 0.36 14.36 -8.32
C GLU A 140 1.55 13.40 -8.23
N VAL A 141 1.99 13.03 -7.02
CA VAL A 141 3.03 12.00 -6.85
C VAL A 141 2.50 10.63 -7.24
N GLN A 142 1.26 10.29 -6.86
CA GLN A 142 0.63 9.04 -7.29
C GLN A 142 0.55 8.97 -8.83
N GLU A 143 0.05 10.03 -9.46
CA GLU A 143 -0.09 10.11 -10.92
C GLU A 143 1.26 10.00 -11.62
N ALA A 144 2.30 10.65 -11.11
CA ALA A 144 3.63 10.59 -11.72
C ALA A 144 4.30 9.20 -11.59
N VAL A 145 3.93 8.41 -10.59
CA VAL A 145 4.49 7.07 -10.35
C VAL A 145 3.76 5.98 -11.14
N MET A 146 2.48 6.20 -11.44
CA MET A 146 1.62 5.31 -12.21
C MET A 146 2.08 5.17 -13.66
#